data_AF-A0A2V9BM45-F1
#
_entry.id   AF-A0A2V9BM45-F1
#
_cell.length_a   1.000
_cell.length_b   1.000
_cell.length_c   1.000
_cell.angle_alpha   90.00
_cell.angle_beta   90.00
_cell.angle_gamma   90.00
#
_symmetry.space_group_name_H-M   'P 1'
#
loop_
_entity.id
_entity.type
_entity.pdbx_description
1 polymer ?
#
loop_
_entity_poly.entity_id
_entity_poly.type
_entity_poly.pdbx_seq_one_letter_code
_entity_poly.pdbx_strand_id
1 'polypeptide(L)'
;RRKYRFRLLNSGPSRFYQFFLSSGQPFIQISNDGNLLPRPLTVASVRLSVAERADVIIDFSNYRIGDQIFLLNRLAQDDGRGPNG
;
A
#
# COMPACT_ATOMS: atom_id res chain seq x y z
N ARG A 1 1.82 -20.97 3.45
CA ARG A 1 0.73 -19.98 3.21
C ARG A 1 0.60 -19.14 4.47
N ARG A 2 0.92 -17.83 4.42
CA ARG A 2 1.16 -17.00 5.62
C ARG A 2 0.83 -15.52 5.39
N LYS A 3 0.65 -14.80 6.48
CA LYS A 3 0.60 -13.33 6.51
C LYS A 3 2.00 -12.75 6.43
N TYR A 4 2.15 -11.62 5.77
CA TYR A 4 3.40 -10.86 5.69
C TYR A 4 3.17 -9.40 6.00
N ARG A 5 4.15 -8.77 6.66
CA ARG A 5 4.22 -7.33 6.87
C ARG A 5 5.08 -6.70 5.78
N PHE A 6 4.50 -5.81 5.00
CA PHE A 6 5.22 -4.94 4.07
C PHE A 6 5.40 -3.58 4.74
N ARG A 7 6.62 -3.06 4.69
CA ARG A 7 6.96 -1.71 5.12
C ARG A 7 7.13 -0.87 3.87
N LEU A 8 6.08 -0.15 3.51
CA LEU A 8 6.06 0.69 2.32
C LEU A 8 6.69 2.03 2.68
N LEU A 9 7.60 2.50 1.84
CA LEU A 9 8.22 3.82 1.92
C LEU A 9 8.19 4.41 0.51
N ASN A 10 7.70 5.64 0.39
CA ASN A 10 7.85 6.40 -0.84
C ASN A 10 9.12 7.25 -0.79
N SER A 11 10.20 6.75 -1.41
CA SER A 11 11.46 7.48 -1.56
C SER A 11 11.59 8.21 -2.90
N GLY A 12 10.50 8.30 -3.68
CA GLY A 12 10.50 8.96 -4.98
C GLY A 12 10.61 10.49 -4.85
N PRO A 13 11.07 11.20 -5.89
CA PRO A 13 11.30 12.65 -5.81
C PRO A 13 10.00 13.47 -5.77
N SER A 14 8.93 13.00 -6.42
CA SER A 14 7.67 13.75 -6.56
C SER A 14 6.42 12.88 -6.81
N ARG A 15 6.59 11.58 -7.09
CA ARG A 15 5.47 10.70 -7.44
C ARG A 15 4.70 10.29 -6.19
N PHE A 16 3.41 10.52 -6.18
CA PHE A 16 2.49 9.97 -5.21
C PHE A 16 2.03 8.59 -5.69
N TYR A 17 1.82 7.67 -4.75
CA TYR A 17 1.30 6.34 -5.03
C TYR A 17 -0.03 6.13 -4.32
N GLN A 18 -0.95 5.45 -4.99
CA GLN A 18 -2.10 4.84 -4.34
C GLN A 18 -2.14 3.36 -4.69
N PHE A 19 -1.70 2.54 -3.74
CA PHE A 19 -1.49 1.12 -3.92
C PHE A 19 -2.77 0.30 -3.70
N PHE A 20 -2.99 -0.65 -4.61
CA PHE A 20 -4.06 -1.65 -4.58
C PHE A 20 -3.45 -3.03 -4.86
N LEU A 21 -4.10 -4.11 -4.40
CA LEU A 21 -3.77 -5.46 -4.87
C LEU A 21 -4.61 -5.80 -6.09
N SER A 22 -3.99 -6.43 -7.09
CA SER A 22 -4.68 -6.89 -8.30
C SER A 22 -5.80 -7.89 -8.00
N SER A 23 -5.72 -8.61 -6.88
CA SER A 23 -6.75 -9.53 -6.41
C SER A 23 -7.98 -8.84 -5.81
N GLY A 24 -7.94 -7.53 -5.56
CA GLY A 24 -9.02 -6.79 -4.92
C GLY A 24 -9.13 -6.97 -3.40
N GLN A 25 -8.28 -7.81 -2.79
CA GLN A 25 -8.24 -7.98 -1.33
C GLN A 25 -7.80 -6.68 -0.64
N PRO A 26 -8.40 -6.31 0.51
CA PRO A 26 -7.96 -5.15 1.28
C PRO A 26 -6.63 -5.40 1.99
N PHE A 27 -5.96 -4.30 2.34
CA PHE A 27 -4.82 -4.30 3.25
C PHE A 27 -5.29 -4.21 4.70
N ILE A 28 -4.48 -4.73 5.62
CA ILE A 28 -4.62 -4.41 7.06
C ILE A 28 -3.46 -3.47 7.42
N GLN A 29 -3.74 -2.18 7.53
CA GLN A 29 -2.75 -1.18 7.92
C GLN A 29 -2.57 -1.16 9.44
N ILE A 30 -1.32 -1.15 9.87
CA ILE A 30 -0.95 -1.21 11.29
C ILE A 30 -0.05 -0.05 11.73
N SER A 31 0.48 0.74 10.79
CA SER A 31 1.34 1.90 11.06
C SER A 31 1.14 2.98 9.99
N ASN A 32 1.47 4.22 10.36
CA ASN A 32 1.76 5.32 9.44
C ASN A 32 3.21 5.81 9.68
N ASP A 33 3.55 7.05 9.31
CA ASP A 33 4.88 7.68 9.46
C ASP A 33 5.47 7.60 10.87
N GLY A 34 4.62 7.54 11.87
CA GLY A 34 5.01 7.42 13.26
C GLY A 34 5.15 5.96 13.69
N ASN A 35 4.40 5.65 14.76
CA ASN A 35 4.34 4.34 15.40
C ASN A 35 3.11 3.55 14.92
N LEU A 36 2.88 2.41 15.57
CA LEU A 36 1.69 1.62 15.37
C LEU A 36 0.41 2.44 15.60
N LEU A 37 -0.59 2.17 14.77
CA LEU A 37 -1.94 2.68 14.97
C LEU A 37 -2.53 2.07 16.27
N PRO A 38 -3.47 2.76 16.94
CA PRO A 38 -4.12 2.22 18.15
C PRO A 38 -4.81 0.87 17.94
N ARG A 39 -5.22 0.60 16.70
CA ARG A 39 -5.77 -0.69 16.24
C ARG A 39 -5.51 -0.87 14.74
N PRO A 40 -5.45 -2.12 14.24
CA PRO A 40 -5.36 -2.37 12.80
C PRO A 40 -6.57 -1.82 12.05
N LEU A 41 -6.34 -1.22 10.88
CA LEU A 41 -7.38 -0.70 10.00
C LEU A 41 -7.43 -1.52 8.70
N THR A 42 -8.61 -1.99 8.33
CA THR A 42 -8.83 -2.62 7.01
C THR A 42 -9.09 -1.53 5.99
N VAL A 43 -8.22 -1.41 4.99
CA VAL A 43 -8.28 -0.36 3.96
C VAL A 43 -8.24 -0.97 2.57
N ALA A 44 -9.03 -0.41 1.64
CA ALA A 44 -9.04 -0.87 0.25
C ALA A 44 -7.76 -0.48 -0.52
N SER A 45 -7.09 0.59 -0.11
CA SER A 45 -5.86 1.10 -0.71
C SER A 45 -4.98 1.81 0.30
N VAL A 46 -3.69 1.91 0.00
CA VAL A 46 -2.73 2.72 0.77
C VAL A 46 -2.22 3.85 -0.11
N ARG A 47 -2.45 5.10 0.31
CA ARG A 47 -1.87 6.28 -0.35
C ARG A 47 -0.57 6.68 0.37
N LEU A 48 0.46 6.98 -0.40
CA LEU A 48 1.73 7.51 0.10
C LEU A 48 2.18 8.72 -0.74
N SER A 49 2.28 9.86 -0.06
CA SER A 49 3.07 11.02 -0.49
C SER A 49 4.57 10.74 -0.38
N VAL A 50 5.39 11.65 -0.89
CA VAL A 50 6.85 11.57 -0.77
C VAL A 50 7.27 11.58 0.70
N ALA A 51 8.24 10.72 1.04
CA ALA A 51 8.76 10.46 2.38
C ALA A 51 7.80 9.79 3.37
N GLU A 52 6.54 9.53 2.97
CA GLU A 52 5.60 8.80 3.82
C GLU A 52 5.88 7.30 3.86
N ARG A 53 5.50 6.69 4.99
CA ARG A 53 5.62 5.28 5.32
C ARG A 53 4.29 4.71 5.77
N ALA A 54 4.05 3.46 5.39
CA ALA A 54 2.94 2.68 5.94
C ALA A 54 3.32 1.21 6.06
N ASP A 55 2.91 0.61 7.18
CA ASP A 55 3.08 -0.83 7.36
C ASP A 55 1.73 -1.51 7.17
N VAL A 56 1.70 -2.47 6.26
CA VAL A 56 0.50 -3.24 5.94
C VAL A 56 0.74 -4.72 6.02
N ILE A 57 -0.28 -5.45 6.46
CA ILE A 57 -0.32 -6.90 6.42
C ILE A 57 -1.10 -7.34 5.19
N ILE A 58 -0.50 -8.26 4.41
CA ILE A 58 -1.17 -8.99 3.34
C ILE A 58 -1.22 -10.46 3.73
N ASP A 59 -2.42 -11.03 3.71
CA ASP A 59 -2.64 -12.44 3.97
C ASP A 59 -2.68 -13.22 2.65
N PHE A 60 -1.64 -14.04 2.41
CA PHE A 60 -1.56 -14.88 1.21
C PHE A 60 -2.10 -16.29 1.44
N SER A 61 -2.71 -16.59 2.59
CA SER A 61 -3.19 -17.93 2.90
C SER A 61 -4.29 -18.42 1.96
N ASN A 62 -5.02 -17.50 1.33
CA ASN A 62 -6.12 -17.79 0.41
C ASN A 62 -5.67 -18.08 -1.04
N TYR A 63 -4.40 -17.88 -1.40
CA TYR A 63 -3.92 -17.98 -2.79
C TYR A 63 -3.08 -19.22 -3.03
N ARG A 64 -3.26 -19.87 -4.18
CA ARG A 64 -2.59 -21.12 -4.58
C ARG A 64 -1.14 -20.86 -4.96
N ILE A 65 -0.33 -21.91 -4.86
CA ILE A 65 1.04 -21.85 -5.38
C ILE A 65 0.93 -21.60 -6.88
N GLY A 66 1.62 -20.58 -7.37
CA GLY A 66 1.56 -20.13 -8.75
C GLY A 66 0.66 -18.90 -8.98
N ASP A 67 -0.22 -18.55 -8.04
CA ASP A 67 -1.01 -17.33 -8.14
C ASP A 67 -0.09 -16.10 -8.08
N GLN A 68 -0.34 -15.13 -8.96
CA GLN A 68 0.38 -13.87 -9.00
C GLN A 68 -0.53 -12.74 -8.52
N ILE A 69 -0.03 -11.96 -7.56
CA ILE A 69 -0.71 -10.77 -7.05
C ILE A 69 0.21 -9.59 -7.31
N PHE A 70 -0.30 -8.62 -8.07
CA PHE A 70 0.43 -7.41 -8.42
C PHE A 70 0.04 -6.27 -7.47
N LEU A 71 1.03 -5.50 -7.05
CA LEU A 71 0.82 -4.21 -6.40
C LEU A 71 0.62 -3.16 -7.50
N LEU A 72 -0.58 -2.58 -7.56
CA LEU A 72 -0.99 -1.64 -8.59
C LEU A 72 -0.99 -0.22 -8.06
N ASN A 73 -0.39 0.73 -8.79
CA ASN A 73 -0.64 2.15 -8.57
C ASN A 73 -1.83 2.59 -9.42
N ARG A 74 -2.88 3.14 -8.80
CA ARG A 74 -4.06 3.67 -9.53
C ARG A 74 -4.20 5.19 -9.42
N LEU A 75 -3.17 5.87 -8.93
CA LEU A 75 -3.16 7.33 -8.85
C LEU A 75 -2.64 7.92 -10.17
N ALA A 76 -3.52 8.62 -10.88
CA ALA A 76 -3.15 9.49 -11.98
C ALA A 76 -2.41 10.72 -11.42
N GLN A 77 -1.30 11.05 -12.07
CA GLN A 77 -0.48 12.22 -11.75
C GLN A 77 0.25 12.64 -13.02
N ASP A 78 -0.18 13.76 -13.59
CA ASP A 78 0.29 14.23 -14.89
C ASP A 78 1.46 15.22 -14.78
N ASP A 79 1.72 15.77 -13.58
CA ASP A 79 2.87 16.63 -13.30
C ASP A 79 3.53 16.35 -11.94
N GLY A 80 4.58 17.10 -11.61
CA GLY A 80 5.34 16.93 -10.37
C GLY A 80 4.73 17.58 -9.12
N ARG A 81 3.61 18.31 -9.23
CA ARG A 81 3.02 19.07 -8.09
C ARG A 81 2.10 18.20 -7.24
N GLY A 82 1.60 17.11 -7.81
CA GLY A 82 0.78 16.12 -7.12
C GLY A 82 -0.41 15.66 -7.97
N PRO A 83 -1.29 14.81 -7.43
CA PRO A 83 -2.48 14.37 -8.14
C PRO A 83 -3.48 15.53 -8.29
N ASN A 84 -3.85 15.87 -9.53
CA ASN A 84 -4.83 16.90 -9.90
C ASN A 84 -4.55 18.35 -9.46
N GLY A 85 -3.26 18.76 -9.46
CA GLY A 85 -2.87 20.17 -9.33
C GLY A 85 -2.88 20.69 -7.90
#